data_AF-A0AAW0B313-F1
#
_entry.id   AF-A0AAW0B313-F1
#
_cell.length_a   1.000
_cell.length_b   1.000
_cell.length_c   1.000
_cell.angle_alpha   90.00
_cell.angle_beta   90.00
_cell.angle_gamma   90.00
#
_symmetry.space_group_name_H-M   'P 1'
#
loop_
_entity.id
_entity.type
_entity.pdbx_description
1 polymer ?
#
loop_
_entity_poly.entity_id
_entity_poly.type
_entity_poly.pdbx_seq_one_letter_code
_entity_poly.pdbx_strand_id
1 'polypeptide(L)'
;PAGRRAAKPLSEASVAQILKVSKDLPEEDYENLLQYLQAKGQPWRSCFDLPHPNGALVLPPVVLYSRHFKIGDWTFSRFKSRKKNSRIQYKDPQDITTFCTGHIREIWQIPLHNHLQTFFLVERHKPLPFGAIVKTPYYSLPLFKTSVVAAEASNQFDIIEPHHILTHLTSYFRPPGTFGITIPSLVICWALNCGRRA
;
A
#
# COMPACT_ATOMS: atom_id res chain seq x y z
N PRO A 1 -13.98 4.73 -20.00
CA PRO A 1 -14.24 3.40 -20.60
C PRO A 1 -13.02 2.92 -21.41
N ALA A 2 -12.18 2.08 -20.79
CA ALA A 2 -11.15 1.30 -21.45
C ALA A 2 -11.26 -0.11 -20.86
N GLY A 3 -11.48 -1.11 -21.72
CA GLY A 3 -11.75 -2.48 -21.30
C GLY A 3 -10.65 -3.02 -20.40
N ARG A 4 -11.01 -3.38 -19.16
CA ARG A 4 -10.19 -4.25 -18.32
C ARG A 4 -10.12 -5.59 -19.04
N ARG A 5 -9.04 -5.82 -19.80
CA ARG A 5 -8.72 -7.14 -20.33
C ARG A 5 -8.59 -8.05 -19.10
N ALA A 6 -9.52 -8.99 -18.93
CA ALA A 6 -9.46 -9.94 -17.82
C ALA A 6 -8.11 -10.66 -17.89
N ALA A 7 -7.36 -10.64 -16.80
CA ALA A 7 -6.07 -11.31 -16.75
C ALA A 7 -6.29 -12.80 -17.03
N LYS A 8 -5.54 -13.37 -17.98
CA LYS A 8 -5.63 -14.81 -18.29
C LYS A 8 -5.35 -15.60 -17.01
N PRO A 9 -6.18 -16.60 -16.66
CA PRO A 9 -5.90 -17.45 -15.51
C PRO A 9 -4.55 -18.14 -15.68
N LEU A 10 -3.81 -18.22 -14.59
CA LEU A 10 -2.55 -18.95 -14.46
C LEU A 10 -2.83 -20.45 -14.58
N SER A 11 -1.98 -21.15 -15.33
CA SER A 11 -1.95 -22.63 -15.28
C SER A 11 -1.29 -23.10 -13.98
N GLU A 12 -1.59 -24.32 -13.55
CA GLU A 12 -0.96 -24.96 -12.38
C GLU A 12 0.57 -24.98 -12.50
N ALA A 13 1.09 -25.27 -13.69
CA ALA A 13 2.53 -25.21 -13.97
C ALA A 13 3.12 -23.81 -13.74
N SER A 14 2.37 -22.75 -14.11
CA SER A 14 2.79 -21.36 -13.88
C SER A 14 2.76 -21.03 -12.38
N VAL A 15 1.73 -21.47 -11.66
CA VAL A 15 1.63 -21.30 -10.21
C VAL A 15 2.81 -21.98 -9.51
N ALA A 16 3.10 -23.23 -9.84
CA ALA A 16 4.23 -23.97 -9.28
C ALA A 16 5.58 -23.27 -9.56
N GLN A 17 5.77 -22.74 -10.76
CA GLN A 17 6.98 -22.00 -11.11
C GLN A 17 7.13 -20.70 -10.31
N ILE A 18 6.03 -19.97 -10.08
CA ILE A 18 6.03 -18.76 -9.25
C ILE A 18 6.37 -19.12 -7.81
N LEU A 19 5.68 -20.10 -7.23
CA LEU A 19 5.91 -20.53 -5.85
C LEU A 19 7.36 -21.00 -5.62
N LYS A 20 7.99 -21.62 -6.63
CA LYS A 20 9.40 -22.05 -6.56
C LYS A 20 10.39 -20.88 -6.40
N VAL A 21 10.09 -19.70 -6.95
CA VAL A 21 10.97 -18.51 -6.88
C VAL A 21 10.51 -17.49 -5.83
N SER A 22 9.35 -17.73 -5.22
CA SER A 22 8.83 -16.94 -4.11
C SER A 22 9.72 -17.10 -2.87
N LYS A 23 9.58 -16.13 -1.95
CA LYS A 23 10.28 -16.12 -0.67
C LYS A 23 9.27 -16.12 0.46
N ASP A 24 9.67 -16.64 1.61
CA ASP A 24 8.85 -16.62 2.81
C ASP A 24 8.47 -15.19 3.18
N LEU A 25 7.19 -15.03 3.51
CA LEU A 25 6.64 -13.81 4.08
C LEU A 25 6.89 -13.84 5.59
N PRO A 26 7.39 -12.76 6.21
CA PRO A 26 7.47 -12.68 7.67
C PRO A 26 6.10 -12.96 8.31
N GLU A 27 6.10 -13.60 9.48
CA GLU A 27 4.88 -14.05 10.17
C GLU A 27 3.87 -12.90 10.38
N GLU A 28 4.34 -11.75 10.87
CA GLU A 28 3.52 -10.54 11.04
C GLU A 28 2.90 -10.07 9.71
N ASP A 29 3.68 -10.06 8.61
CA ASP A 29 3.18 -9.66 7.29
C ASP A 29 2.17 -10.69 6.73
N TYR A 30 2.37 -11.97 7.02
CA TYR A 30 1.47 -13.06 6.64
C TYR A 30 0.12 -12.96 7.34
N GLU A 31 0.14 -12.78 8.66
CA GLU A 31 -1.08 -12.61 9.45
C GLU A 31 -1.86 -11.36 9.03
N ASN A 32 -1.17 -10.24 8.82
CA ASN A 32 -1.78 -9.01 8.32
C ASN A 32 -2.45 -9.24 6.95
N LEU A 33 -1.80 -9.97 6.04
CA LEU A 33 -2.37 -10.28 4.72
C LEU A 33 -3.57 -11.22 4.83
N LEU A 34 -3.49 -12.24 5.68
CA LEU A 34 -4.60 -13.16 5.91
C LEU A 34 -5.81 -12.41 6.47
N GLN A 35 -5.60 -11.57 7.49
CA GLN A 35 -6.65 -10.74 8.08
C GLN A 35 -7.25 -9.78 7.05
N TYR A 36 -6.42 -9.16 6.20
CA TYR A 36 -6.88 -8.32 5.10
C TYR A 36 -7.83 -9.08 4.15
N LEU A 37 -7.44 -10.29 3.74
CA LEU A 37 -8.26 -11.10 2.83
C LEU A 37 -9.57 -11.54 3.49
N GLN A 38 -9.52 -11.94 4.77
CA GLN A 38 -10.69 -12.34 5.55
C GLN A 38 -11.65 -11.17 5.78
N ALA A 39 -11.15 -9.97 6.06
CA ALA A 39 -11.97 -8.76 6.21
C ALA A 39 -12.74 -8.42 4.92
N LYS A 40 -12.22 -8.82 3.75
CA LYS A 40 -12.93 -8.73 2.46
C LYS A 40 -13.97 -9.84 2.23
N GLY A 41 -14.21 -10.69 3.23
CA GLY A 41 -15.11 -11.83 3.15
C GLY A 41 -14.54 -13.01 2.36
N GLN A 42 -13.23 -13.04 2.09
CA GLN A 42 -12.63 -14.17 1.38
C GLN A 42 -12.34 -15.32 2.37
N PRO A 43 -12.66 -16.58 2.02
CA PRO A 43 -12.58 -17.71 2.95
C PRO A 43 -11.16 -18.30 3.05
N TRP A 44 -10.12 -17.45 3.01
CA TRP A 44 -8.74 -17.88 3.13
C TRP A 44 -8.42 -18.29 4.56
N ARG A 45 -7.68 -19.39 4.69
CA ARG A 45 -7.19 -19.93 5.95
C ARG A 45 -5.69 -19.82 6.04
N SER A 46 -5.19 -19.73 7.27
CA SER A 46 -3.77 -19.91 7.56
C SER A 46 -3.32 -21.30 7.12
N CYS A 47 -2.11 -21.41 6.56
CA CYS A 47 -1.47 -22.69 6.25
C CYS A 47 -0.96 -23.43 7.49
N PHE A 48 -0.92 -22.75 8.64
CA PHE A 48 -0.48 -23.31 9.91
C PHE A 48 -1.65 -23.92 10.72
N ASP A 49 -2.90 -23.60 10.35
CA ASP A 49 -4.11 -24.05 11.08
C ASP A 49 -4.60 -25.42 10.59
N LEU A 50 -3.87 -26.47 10.97
CA LEU A 50 -4.19 -27.86 10.62
C LEU A 50 -5.15 -28.51 11.65
N PRO A 51 -6.04 -29.42 11.23
CA PRO A 51 -6.27 -29.89 9.87
C PRO A 51 -7.16 -28.95 9.04
N HIS A 52 -6.92 -28.92 7.73
CA HIS A 52 -7.79 -28.19 6.80
C HIS A 52 -8.95 -29.07 6.30
N PRO A 53 -10.17 -28.52 6.17
CA PRO A 53 -11.26 -29.23 5.53
C PRO A 53 -11.00 -29.39 4.03
N ASN A 54 -11.64 -30.40 3.42
CA ASN A 54 -11.52 -30.65 2.00
C ASN A 54 -11.92 -29.43 1.17
N GLY A 55 -11.06 -29.04 0.23
CA GLY A 55 -11.29 -27.88 -0.65
C GLY A 55 -11.07 -26.52 0.01
N ALA A 56 -10.48 -26.47 1.22
CA ALA A 56 -10.11 -25.20 1.84
C ALA A 56 -9.16 -24.36 0.98
N LEU A 57 -9.42 -23.06 0.91
CA LEU A 57 -8.47 -22.11 0.36
C LEU A 57 -7.44 -21.75 1.42
N VAL A 58 -6.20 -22.13 1.18
CA VAL A 58 -5.09 -21.93 2.11
C VAL A 58 -4.15 -20.88 1.54
N LEU A 59 -3.87 -19.82 2.30
CA LEU A 59 -2.96 -18.77 1.89
C LEU A 59 -1.52 -19.30 1.95
N PRO A 60 -0.76 -19.35 0.83
CA PRO A 60 0.63 -19.77 0.87
C PRO A 60 1.48 -18.80 1.71
N PRO A 61 2.45 -19.28 2.50
CA PRO A 61 3.33 -18.44 3.32
C PRO A 61 4.45 -17.76 2.51
N VAL A 62 4.38 -17.81 1.18
CA VAL A 62 5.42 -17.33 0.28
C VAL A 62 4.86 -16.32 -0.72
N VAL A 63 5.67 -15.32 -1.04
CA VAL A 63 5.32 -14.25 -1.97
C VAL A 63 6.44 -13.97 -2.98
N LEU A 64 6.06 -13.52 -4.17
CA LEU A 64 7.00 -12.93 -5.10
C LEU A 64 7.21 -11.45 -4.75
N TYR A 65 8.42 -11.09 -4.36
CA TYR A 65 8.78 -9.69 -4.09
C TYR A 65 9.05 -8.94 -5.39
N SER A 66 8.24 -7.92 -5.65
CA SER A 66 8.48 -7.03 -6.79
C SER A 66 9.20 -5.75 -6.38
N ARG A 67 10.15 -5.32 -7.21
CA ARG A 67 10.83 -4.02 -7.03
C ARG A 67 9.94 -2.85 -7.44
N HIS A 68 9.06 -3.08 -8.41
CA HIS A 68 8.20 -2.06 -9.00
C HIS A 68 6.92 -2.67 -9.58
N PHE A 69 5.85 -1.88 -9.66
CA PHE A 69 4.59 -2.28 -10.27
C PHE A 69 4.05 -1.15 -11.13
N LYS A 70 3.51 -1.47 -12.29
CA LYS A 70 2.95 -0.48 -13.22
C LYS A 70 1.43 -0.49 -13.17
N ILE A 71 0.82 0.69 -13.07
CA ILE A 71 -0.63 0.87 -13.17
C ILE A 71 -0.92 1.92 -14.26
N GLY A 72 -1.21 1.47 -15.47
CA GLY A 72 -1.17 2.33 -16.65
C GLY A 72 0.26 2.82 -16.89
N ASP A 73 0.44 4.12 -17.10
CA ASP A 73 1.76 4.73 -17.35
C ASP A 73 2.57 5.00 -16.07
N TRP A 74 1.97 4.77 -14.90
CA TRP A 74 2.57 5.07 -13.61
C TRP A 74 3.35 3.88 -13.07
N THR A 75 4.61 4.12 -12.66
CA THR A 75 5.47 3.10 -12.06
C THR A 75 5.64 3.37 -10.56
N PHE A 76 5.06 2.50 -9.76
CA PHE A 76 5.20 2.46 -8.31
C PHE A 76 6.38 1.59 -7.93
N SER A 77 7.08 1.96 -6.87
CA SER A 77 8.25 1.22 -6.40
C SER A 77 8.32 1.19 -4.90
N ARG A 78 9.07 0.24 -4.37
CA ARG A 78 9.42 0.22 -2.94
C ARG A 78 10.23 1.44 -2.54
N PHE A 79 10.05 1.90 -1.31
CA PHE A 79 10.77 3.05 -0.74
C PHE A 79 12.29 2.86 -0.75
N LYS A 80 12.75 1.65 -0.42
CA LYS A 80 14.17 1.27 -0.50
C LYS A 80 14.74 1.31 -1.92
N SER A 81 13.92 1.07 -2.93
CA SER A 81 14.34 1.10 -4.34
C SER A 81 14.39 2.53 -4.88
N ARG A 82 13.28 3.28 -4.75
CA ARG A 82 13.14 4.67 -5.24
C ARG A 82 12.14 5.45 -4.38
N LYS A 83 12.68 6.26 -3.45
CA LYS A 83 11.91 7.09 -2.50
C LYS A 83 10.84 7.98 -3.14
N LYS A 84 11.08 8.52 -4.34
CA LYS A 84 10.13 9.41 -5.04
C LYS A 84 8.89 8.66 -5.53
N ASN A 85 9.05 7.44 -6.01
CA ASN A 85 7.98 6.66 -6.64
C ASN A 85 7.26 5.73 -5.66
N SER A 86 7.65 5.73 -4.39
CA SER A 86 7.01 4.93 -3.34
C SER A 86 5.92 5.66 -2.59
N ARG A 87 5.91 7.00 -2.62
CA ARG A 87 4.95 7.79 -1.85
C ARG A 87 3.64 7.92 -2.61
N ILE A 88 2.53 7.61 -1.94
CA ILE A 88 1.22 7.47 -2.58
C ILE A 88 0.09 8.02 -1.71
N GLN A 89 -0.96 8.49 -2.39
CA GLN A 89 -2.29 8.65 -1.83
C GLN A 89 -3.14 7.44 -2.23
N TYR A 90 -3.91 6.90 -1.29
CA TYR A 90 -4.77 5.75 -1.52
C TYR A 90 -6.07 5.85 -0.71
N LYS A 91 -7.08 5.09 -1.10
CA LYS A 91 -8.31 4.90 -0.32
C LYS A 91 -8.07 3.85 0.76
N ASP A 92 -8.57 4.07 1.97
CA ASP A 92 -8.49 3.07 3.04
C ASP A 92 -9.29 1.81 2.60
N PRO A 93 -8.70 0.61 2.67
CA PRO A 93 -9.40 -0.62 2.29
C PRO A 93 -10.60 -0.95 3.20
N GLN A 94 -10.62 -0.48 4.44
CA GLN A 94 -11.71 -0.68 5.39
C GLN A 94 -12.79 0.40 5.27
N ASP A 95 -12.41 1.61 4.86
CA ASP A 95 -13.32 2.73 4.59
C ASP A 95 -12.94 3.44 3.29
N ILE A 96 -13.65 3.08 2.22
CA ILE A 96 -13.39 3.61 0.88
C ILE A 96 -13.61 5.13 0.76
N THR A 97 -14.27 5.75 1.74
CA THR A 97 -14.50 7.20 1.79
C THR A 97 -13.32 7.96 2.41
N THR A 98 -12.46 7.26 3.14
CA THR A 98 -11.28 7.81 3.79
C THR A 98 -10.05 7.74 2.86
N PHE A 99 -9.29 8.82 2.82
CA PHE A 99 -8.05 8.91 2.06
C PHE A 99 -6.85 8.89 2.99
N CYS A 100 -5.92 7.98 2.71
CA CYS A 100 -4.67 7.84 3.44
C CYS A 100 -3.48 8.25 2.58
N THR A 101 -2.37 8.53 3.26
CA THR A 101 -1.08 8.77 2.60
C THR A 101 -0.01 7.94 3.28
N GLY A 102 0.96 7.49 2.49
CA GLY A 102 2.05 6.69 3.00
C GLY A 102 3.11 6.43 1.97
N HIS A 103 4.01 5.50 2.27
CA HIS A 103 4.98 5.01 1.32
C HIS A 103 4.98 3.48 1.25
N ILE A 104 5.13 2.97 0.02
CA ILE A 104 5.20 1.55 -0.27
C ILE A 104 6.50 1.00 0.31
N ARG A 105 6.39 0.15 1.34
CA ARG A 105 7.50 -0.61 1.90
C ARG A 105 7.85 -1.78 0.99
N GLU A 106 6.87 -2.64 0.75
CA GLU A 106 7.02 -3.85 -0.07
C GLU A 106 5.89 -3.98 -1.09
N ILE A 107 6.17 -4.73 -2.16
CA ILE A 107 5.19 -5.07 -3.20
C ILE A 107 5.24 -6.59 -3.34
N TRP A 108 4.12 -7.24 -3.08
CA TRP A 108 3.98 -8.68 -3.11
C TRP A 108 3.11 -9.11 -4.28
N GLN A 109 3.45 -10.22 -4.91
CA GLN A 109 2.60 -10.87 -5.88
C GLN A 109 2.38 -12.32 -5.47
N ILE A 110 1.11 -12.74 -5.45
CA ILE A 110 0.70 -14.02 -4.89
C ILE A 110 -0.31 -14.67 -5.84
N PRO A 111 -0.11 -15.93 -6.23
CA PRO A 111 -1.11 -16.66 -7.00
C PRO A 111 -2.30 -17.00 -6.08
N LEU A 112 -3.44 -16.34 -6.29
CA LEU A 112 -4.70 -16.55 -5.58
C LEU A 112 -5.81 -16.81 -6.59
N HIS A 113 -6.58 -17.90 -6.44
CA HIS A 113 -7.62 -18.32 -7.39
C HIS A 113 -7.15 -18.36 -8.86
N ASN A 114 -5.97 -18.94 -9.12
CA ASN A 114 -5.36 -18.97 -10.46
C ASN A 114 -5.12 -17.57 -11.07
N HIS A 115 -5.03 -16.51 -10.26
CA HIS A 115 -4.65 -15.18 -10.72
C HIS A 115 -3.47 -14.66 -9.91
N LEU A 116 -2.53 -14.00 -10.58
CA LEU A 116 -1.46 -13.30 -9.87
C LEU A 116 -2.01 -12.00 -9.29
N GLN A 117 -2.37 -12.03 -8.01
CA GLN A 117 -2.82 -10.85 -7.29
C GLN A 117 -1.61 -10.06 -6.79
N THR A 118 -1.73 -8.73 -6.75
CA THR A 118 -0.67 -7.85 -6.29
C THR A 118 -1.15 -7.09 -5.07
N PHE A 119 -0.31 -7.07 -4.04
CA PHE A 119 -0.54 -6.34 -2.80
C PHE A 119 0.61 -5.38 -2.54
N PHE A 120 0.30 -4.27 -1.87
CA PHE A 120 1.27 -3.29 -1.41
C PHE A 120 1.20 -3.22 0.10
N LEU A 121 2.34 -3.42 0.76
CA LEU A 121 2.50 -3.05 2.16
C LEU A 121 2.90 -1.59 2.22
N VAL A 122 2.04 -0.76 2.80
CA VAL A 122 2.20 0.69 2.86
C VAL A 122 2.37 1.11 4.30
N GLU A 123 3.46 1.81 4.60
CA GLU A 123 3.58 2.48 5.89
C GLU A 123 2.90 3.86 5.81
N ARG A 124 1.91 4.09 6.68
CA ARG A 124 1.18 5.35 6.78
C ARG A 124 2.16 6.49 7.11
N HIS A 125 1.92 7.69 6.60
CA HIS A 125 2.60 8.85 7.13
C HIS A 125 2.08 9.17 8.53
N LYS A 126 2.99 9.42 9.48
CA LYS A 126 2.61 9.76 10.84
C LYS A 126 2.03 11.19 10.90
N PRO A 127 0.80 11.38 11.40
CA PRO A 127 0.23 12.71 11.54
C PRO A 127 1.06 13.54 12.53
N LEU A 128 1.11 14.85 12.32
CA LEU A 128 1.65 15.76 13.33
C LEU A 128 0.70 15.83 14.54
N PRO A 129 1.21 16.13 15.74
CA PRO A 129 0.35 16.50 16.86
C PRO A 129 -0.55 17.69 16.51
N PHE A 130 -1.77 17.73 17.04
CA PHE A 130 -2.76 18.77 16.70
C PHE A 130 -2.21 20.20 16.86
N GLY A 131 -1.53 20.48 17.97
CA GLY A 131 -0.91 21.79 18.23
C GLY A 131 0.21 22.17 17.25
N ALA A 132 0.78 21.22 16.51
CA ALA A 132 1.74 21.46 15.43
C ALA A 132 1.04 21.62 14.07
N ILE A 133 -0.03 20.84 13.81
CA ILE A 133 -0.83 20.93 12.57
C ILE A 133 -1.37 22.35 12.38
N VAL A 134 -1.95 22.95 13.43
CA VAL A 134 -2.56 24.29 13.36
C VAL A 134 -1.55 25.41 13.04
N LYS A 135 -0.25 25.17 13.23
CA LYS A 135 0.82 26.10 12.88
C LYS A 135 1.22 26.02 11.41
N THR A 136 0.79 24.96 10.71
CA THR A 136 1.13 24.78 9.30
C THR A 136 0.31 25.75 8.44
N PRO A 137 0.88 26.31 7.36
CA PRO A 137 0.13 27.21 6.47
C PRO A 137 -0.98 26.48 5.71
N TYR A 138 -0.95 25.14 5.68
CA TYR A 138 -1.89 24.33 4.92
C TYR A 138 -3.14 23.93 5.71
N TYR A 139 -3.13 24.10 7.03
CA TYR A 139 -4.28 23.75 7.87
C TYR A 139 -5.56 24.49 7.46
N SER A 140 -5.45 25.79 7.14
CA SER A 140 -6.54 26.62 6.66
C SER A 140 -6.72 26.63 5.13
N LEU A 141 -5.89 25.86 4.39
CA LEU A 141 -5.83 25.90 2.93
C LEU A 141 -6.04 24.51 2.28
N PRO A 142 -7.20 23.85 2.49
CA PRO A 142 -7.44 22.49 2.01
C PRO A 142 -7.37 22.35 0.48
N LEU A 143 -7.63 23.42 -0.27
CA LEU A 143 -7.58 23.43 -1.73
C LEU A 143 -6.17 23.20 -2.31
N PHE A 144 -5.12 23.41 -1.52
CA PHE A 144 -3.74 23.17 -1.95
C PHE A 144 -3.38 21.68 -2.03
N LYS A 145 -4.26 20.76 -1.61
CA LYS A 145 -4.02 19.31 -1.64
C LYS A 145 -2.66 18.96 -1.03
N THR A 146 -2.34 19.63 0.07
CA THR A 146 -1.04 19.58 0.73
C THR A 146 -1.25 19.44 2.23
N SER A 147 -0.43 18.63 2.87
CA SER A 147 -0.41 18.47 4.33
C SER A 147 1.03 18.37 4.82
N VAL A 148 1.23 18.61 6.12
CA VAL A 148 2.50 18.39 6.79
C VAL A 148 2.35 17.22 7.75
N VAL A 149 3.22 16.24 7.59
CA VAL A 149 3.28 15.02 8.40
C VAL A 149 4.64 14.94 9.10
N ALA A 150 4.74 14.15 10.16
CA ALA A 150 6.04 13.91 10.78
C ALA A 150 6.94 13.13 9.81
N ALA A 151 8.25 13.41 9.82
CA ALA A 151 9.20 12.71 8.95
C ALA A 151 9.61 11.34 9.48
N GLU A 152 9.32 11.05 10.74
CA GLU A 152 9.57 9.76 11.39
C GLU A 152 8.62 8.67 10.88
N ALA A 153 9.05 7.42 11.08
CA ALA A 153 8.23 6.24 10.82
C ALA A 153 6.96 6.26 11.68
N SER A 154 5.83 5.88 11.08
CA SER A 154 4.60 5.68 11.86
C SER A 154 4.58 4.31 12.51
N ASN A 155 5.27 3.33 11.91
CA ASN A 155 5.12 1.90 12.20
C ASN A 155 3.66 1.42 12.12
N GLN A 156 2.82 2.14 11.38
CA GLN A 156 1.44 1.76 11.09
C GLN A 156 1.39 1.32 9.62
N PHE A 157 0.95 0.09 9.40
CA PHE A 157 0.98 -0.54 8.08
C PHE A 157 -0.43 -0.84 7.57
N ASP A 158 -0.64 -0.61 6.27
CA ASP A 158 -1.82 -1.05 5.55
C ASP A 158 -1.42 -2.01 4.43
N ILE A 159 -2.27 -3.00 4.20
CA ILE A 159 -2.25 -3.80 2.99
C ILE A 159 -3.28 -3.24 2.03
N ILE A 160 -2.84 -2.89 0.82
CA ILE A 160 -3.72 -2.37 -0.23
C ILE A 160 -3.48 -3.07 -1.56
N GLU A 161 -4.46 -2.97 -2.45
CA GLU A 161 -4.39 -3.47 -3.81
C GLU A 161 -4.21 -2.32 -4.83
N PRO A 162 -3.80 -2.61 -6.08
CA PRO A 162 -3.58 -1.58 -7.11
C PRO A 162 -4.74 -0.59 -7.29
N HIS A 163 -5.97 -1.04 -7.11
CA HIS A 163 -7.17 -0.22 -7.31
C HIS A 163 -7.43 0.78 -6.17
N HIS A 164 -6.82 0.59 -5.00
CA HIS A 164 -6.86 1.57 -3.90
C HIS A 164 -5.93 2.77 -4.15
N ILE A 165 -4.90 2.61 -4.98
CA ILE A 165 -3.90 3.65 -5.25
C ILE A 165 -4.47 4.72 -6.19
N LEU A 166 -4.51 5.96 -5.69
CA LEU A 166 -5.02 7.11 -6.42
C LEU A 166 -3.93 7.81 -7.22
N THR A 167 -2.83 8.18 -6.56
CA THR A 167 -1.75 8.95 -7.19
C THR A 167 -0.42 8.85 -6.44
N HIS A 168 0.65 9.33 -7.08
CA HIS A 168 1.91 9.61 -6.42
C HIS A 168 1.85 10.91 -5.61
N LEU A 169 2.62 10.95 -4.53
CA LEU A 169 2.82 12.15 -3.73
C LEU A 169 4.15 12.80 -4.06
N THR A 170 4.14 14.12 -4.09
CA THR A 170 5.38 14.90 -4.02
C THR A 170 5.76 15.15 -2.57
N SER A 171 7.05 14.97 -2.33
CA SER A 171 7.77 14.92 -1.06
C SER A 171 8.72 16.08 -0.79
N TYR A 172 8.56 16.92 0.23
CA TYR A 172 9.64 17.84 0.64
C TYR A 172 9.95 17.76 2.14
N PHE A 173 11.23 17.52 2.48
CA PHE A 173 11.69 17.46 3.86
C PHE A 173 11.86 18.85 4.46
N ARG A 174 11.47 19.00 5.72
CA ARG A 174 11.63 20.23 6.48
C ARG A 174 12.33 19.95 7.80
N PRO A 175 13.42 20.69 8.10
CA PRO A 175 14.09 20.56 9.37
C PRO A 175 13.20 21.08 10.51
N PRO A 176 13.50 20.69 11.77
CA PRO A 176 12.96 21.34 12.96
C PRO A 176 12.99 22.87 12.88
N GLY A 177 12.02 23.52 13.51
CA GLY A 177 11.82 24.98 13.49
C GLY A 177 10.95 25.49 12.35
N THR A 178 10.78 24.71 11.27
CA THR A 178 9.89 25.09 10.16
C THR A 178 8.45 25.22 10.66
N PHE A 179 7.79 26.34 10.37
CA PHE A 179 6.43 26.64 10.84
C PHE A 179 6.29 26.61 12.38
N GLY A 180 7.39 26.75 13.13
CA GLY A 180 7.38 26.62 14.59
C GLY A 180 7.13 25.19 15.09
N ILE A 181 7.42 24.18 14.26
CA ILE A 181 7.33 22.75 14.58
C ILE A 181 8.72 22.26 15.00
N THR A 182 8.85 21.69 16.20
CA THR A 182 10.14 21.31 16.79
C THR A 182 10.68 19.97 16.30
N ILE A 183 9.91 19.21 15.53
CA ILE A 183 10.30 17.91 14.98
C ILE A 183 10.54 17.99 13.46
N PRO A 184 11.37 17.10 12.90
CA PRO A 184 11.51 16.96 11.46
C PRO A 184 10.17 16.60 10.81
N SER A 185 9.84 17.24 9.69
CA SER A 185 8.55 17.06 9.01
C SER A 185 8.69 16.86 7.51
N LEU A 186 7.64 16.31 6.90
CA LEU A 186 7.51 16.19 5.45
C LEU A 186 6.28 16.99 5.02
N VAL A 187 6.47 17.91 4.07
CA VAL A 187 5.37 18.46 3.30
C VAL A 187 5.04 17.46 2.20
N ILE A 188 3.80 16.99 2.18
CA ILE A 188 3.29 16.05 1.19
C ILE A 188 2.22 16.73 0.35
N CYS A 189 2.28 16.57 -0.97
CA CYS A 189 1.31 17.17 -1.89
C CYS A 189 0.79 16.14 -2.88
N TRP A 190 -0.54 16.04 -2.96
CA TRP A 190 -1.30 15.15 -3.85
C TRP A 190 -2.05 15.92 -4.94
N ALA A 191 -1.59 17.11 -5.31
CA ALA A 191 -2.20 17.90 -6.38
C ALA A 191 -2.25 17.16 -7.73
N LEU A 192 -1.35 16.20 -7.95
CA LEU A 192 -1.35 15.28 -9.10
C LEU A 192 -2.59 14.37 -9.16
N ASN A 193 -3.39 14.29 -8.10
CA ASN A 193 -4.70 13.68 -8.14
C ASN A 193 -5.69 14.62 -8.87
N CYS A 194 -5.76 14.49 -10.19
CA CYS A 194 -6.65 15.26 -11.06
C CYS A 194 -8.03 14.61 -11.27
N GLY A 195 -8.50 13.73 -10.36
CA GLY A 195 -9.82 13.11 -10.47
C GLY A 195 -9.96 12.05 -11.58
N ARG A 196 -8.84 11.60 -12.16
CA ARG A 196 -8.84 10.58 -13.23
C ARG A 196 -9.20 9.16 -12.74
N ARG A 197 -9.18 8.95 -11.42
CA ARG A 197 -9.55 7.71 -10.73
C ARG A 197 -10.51 8.05 -9.58
N ALA A 198 -11.67 8.62 -9.92
CA ALA A 198 -12.78 8.77 -8.98
C ALA A 198 -13.56 7.45 -8.92
#